data_AF-A0A1G9MIJ7-F1
#
_entry.id   AF-A0A1G9MIJ7-F1
#
_cell.length_a   1.000
_cell.length_b   1.000
_cell.length_c   1.000
_cell.angle_alpha   90.00
_cell.angle_beta   90.00
_cell.angle_gamma   90.00
#
_symmetry.space_group_name_H-M   'P 1'
#
loop_
_entity.id
_entity.type
_entity.pdbx_description
1 polymer ?
#
loop_
_entity_poly.entity_id
_entity_poly.type
_entity_poly.pdbx_seq_one_letter_code
_entity_poly.pdbx_strand_id
1 'polypeptide(L)'
;MMSFRAVHAGAGYQYLLRSVATNDAYDESVETEKLSSYYQAKGTPPGRWIGRGLAALGSETAAVGVEVEADQMEALYGLGYHPDTHRMLWEGKRLDECKLGGKFPLYTNDIPVLNELRAAERAFVAESGRLPTEDERTGMAISVGRQHYVEATGWVDAPDKDIVDWVNQQRNQVKQAVAGFDLTFSPAKSISVLWALADESTANKIAAWVLLQSWVENREHSFLRRLASIMAQPA
;
A
#
# COMPACT_ATOMS: atom_id res chain seq x y z
N MET A 1 21.03 -5.68 5.53
CA MET A 1 20.92 -4.21 5.34
C MET A 1 19.46 -3.83 5.51
N MET A 2 19.19 -2.73 6.22
CA MET A 2 17.84 -2.20 6.39
C MET A 2 17.70 -0.93 5.56
N SER A 3 16.62 -0.81 4.79
CA SER A 3 16.19 0.44 4.15
C SER A 3 14.83 0.86 4.68
N PHE A 4 14.61 2.16 4.82
CA PHE A 4 13.32 2.71 5.24
C PHE A 4 12.72 3.61 4.16
N ARG A 5 11.38 3.58 4.03
CA ARG A 5 10.62 4.46 3.13
C ARG A 5 9.37 4.96 3.84
N ALA A 6 9.01 6.22 3.60
CA ALA A 6 7.72 6.73 4.06
C ALA A 6 6.58 6.08 3.24
N VAL A 7 5.53 5.63 3.94
CA VAL A 7 4.26 5.22 3.34
C VAL A 7 3.34 6.44 3.43
N HIS A 8 2.92 6.95 2.27
CA HIS A 8 2.02 8.10 2.22
C HIS A 8 0.56 7.68 2.32
N ALA A 9 -0.26 8.53 2.95
CA ALA A 9 -1.71 8.36 2.97
C ALA A 9 -2.31 8.45 1.56
N GLY A 10 -3.57 8.04 1.40
CA GLY A 10 -4.20 7.90 0.09
C GLY A 10 -3.67 6.67 -0.63
N ALA A 11 -3.20 6.81 -1.87
CA ALA A 11 -2.71 5.70 -2.70
C ALA A 11 -1.34 5.12 -2.27
N GLY A 12 -0.63 5.78 -1.34
CA GLY A 12 0.76 5.44 -1.03
C GLY A 12 0.99 4.07 -0.39
N TYR A 13 -0.05 3.37 0.08
CA TYR A 13 0.05 1.98 0.56
C TYR A 13 -0.13 0.94 -0.56
N GLN A 14 -0.63 1.33 -1.74
CA GLN A 14 -0.98 0.37 -2.80
C GLN A 14 0.24 -0.38 -3.33
N TYR A 15 1.44 0.20 -3.32
CA TYR A 15 2.67 -0.54 -3.66
C TYR A 15 2.95 -1.70 -2.69
N LEU A 16 2.41 -1.63 -1.47
CA LEU A 16 2.49 -2.71 -0.50
C LEU A 16 1.40 -3.75 -0.74
N LEU A 17 0.21 -3.40 -1.26
CA LEU A 17 -0.86 -4.38 -1.52
C LEU A 17 -0.39 -5.56 -2.37
N ARG A 18 0.38 -5.30 -3.45
CA ARG A 18 0.88 -6.35 -4.34
C ARG A 18 1.73 -7.40 -3.60
N SER A 19 2.56 -6.97 -2.65
CA SER A 19 3.52 -7.84 -1.96
C SER A 19 3.08 -8.30 -0.57
N VAL A 20 2.19 -7.55 0.09
CA VAL A 20 1.74 -7.79 1.47
C VAL A 20 0.35 -8.44 1.47
N ALA A 21 -0.55 -8.08 0.55
CA ALA A 21 -1.93 -8.56 0.57
C ALA A 21 -2.25 -9.56 -0.56
N THR A 22 -1.62 -9.47 -1.74
CA THR A 22 -2.04 -10.24 -2.93
C THR A 22 -1.00 -11.21 -3.50
N ASN A 23 0.04 -11.56 -2.73
CA ASN A 23 0.99 -12.63 -3.07
C ASN A 23 1.69 -12.45 -4.43
N ASP A 24 2.05 -11.22 -4.81
CA ASP A 24 2.67 -10.88 -6.10
C ASP A 24 1.90 -11.45 -7.32
N ALA A 25 0.56 -11.46 -7.28
CA ALA A 25 -0.24 -11.85 -8.44
C ALA A 25 0.07 -10.95 -9.66
N TYR A 26 0.40 -11.59 -10.78
CA TYR A 26 0.81 -11.00 -12.06
C TYR A 26 -0.18 -9.96 -12.62
N ASP A 27 0.36 -8.92 -13.26
CA ASP A 27 -0.41 -7.86 -13.95
C ASP A 27 0.24 -7.57 -15.30
N GLU A 28 -0.47 -7.90 -16.38
CA GLU A 28 -0.01 -7.74 -17.77
C GLU A 28 0.27 -6.29 -18.16
N SER A 29 -0.28 -5.31 -17.43
CA SER A 29 -0.16 -3.89 -17.79
C SER A 29 1.18 -3.26 -17.39
N VAL A 30 1.99 -3.94 -16.57
CA VAL A 30 3.21 -3.38 -15.96
C VAL A 30 4.50 -4.08 -16.40
N GLU A 31 4.45 -5.36 -16.79
CA GLU A 31 5.66 -6.15 -17.02
C GLU A 31 5.86 -6.53 -18.50
N THR A 32 6.63 -5.72 -19.22
CA THR A 32 7.21 -6.08 -20.51
C THR A 32 8.61 -6.71 -20.34
N GLU A 33 8.76 -7.91 -20.89
CA GLU A 33 10.01 -8.65 -21.22
C GLU A 33 10.59 -9.70 -20.24
N LYS A 34 10.31 -10.98 -20.60
CA LYS A 34 11.17 -12.18 -20.74
C LYS A 34 12.20 -12.62 -19.68
N LEU A 35 12.46 -11.86 -18.62
CA LEU A 35 13.28 -12.31 -17.47
C LEU A 35 12.43 -12.69 -16.23
N SER A 36 11.12 -12.46 -16.28
CA SER A 36 10.16 -12.70 -15.18
C SER A 36 9.81 -14.18 -14.97
N SER A 37 10.11 -15.08 -15.92
CA SER A 37 9.66 -16.48 -15.83
C SER A 37 10.28 -17.32 -14.71
N TYR A 38 11.43 -16.92 -14.15
CA TYR A 38 12.00 -17.60 -12.98
C TYR A 38 11.40 -17.11 -11.65
N TYR A 39 10.82 -15.90 -11.63
CA TYR A 39 10.13 -15.34 -10.46
C TYR A 39 8.64 -15.74 -10.38
N GLN A 40 8.11 -16.37 -11.43
CA GLN A 40 6.68 -16.69 -11.59
C GLN A 40 6.20 -17.91 -10.80
N ALA A 41 7.08 -18.73 -10.21
CA ALA A 41 6.66 -20.07 -9.80
C ALA A 41 5.79 -20.09 -8.52
N LYS A 42 6.03 -19.24 -7.51
CA LYS A 42 5.19 -19.08 -6.30
C LYS A 42 5.45 -17.71 -5.65
N GLY A 43 4.42 -16.89 -5.52
CA GLY A 43 4.50 -15.52 -4.98
C GLY A 43 4.96 -15.40 -3.53
N THR A 44 5.14 -14.16 -3.07
CA THR A 44 5.51 -13.85 -1.67
C THR A 44 4.35 -14.12 -0.72
N PRO A 45 4.50 -14.96 0.32
CA PRO A 45 3.41 -15.24 1.25
C PRO A 45 2.84 -13.95 1.85
N PRO A 46 1.51 -13.85 2.02
CA PRO A 46 0.88 -12.66 2.56
C PRO A 46 1.51 -12.20 3.88
N GLY A 47 1.57 -10.89 4.04
CA GLY A 47 2.05 -10.24 5.25
C GLY A 47 1.22 -10.64 6.46
N ARG A 48 1.84 -10.57 7.63
CA ARG A 48 1.18 -10.85 8.91
C ARG A 48 1.31 -9.67 9.85
N TRP A 49 0.26 -9.41 10.59
CA TRP A 49 0.22 -8.40 11.63
C TRP A 49 1.22 -8.73 12.74
N ILE A 50 2.01 -7.74 13.15
CA ILE A 50 2.97 -7.84 14.24
C ILE A 50 2.99 -6.56 15.10
N GLY A 51 3.52 -6.68 16.32
CA GLY A 51 3.75 -5.56 17.21
C GLY A 51 2.75 -5.45 18.36
N ARG A 52 3.23 -4.91 19.49
CA ARG A 52 2.43 -4.75 20.72
C ARG A 52 1.29 -3.73 20.60
N GLY A 53 1.39 -2.80 19.64
CA GLY A 53 0.36 -1.77 19.43
C GLY A 53 -0.96 -2.32 18.92
N LEU A 54 -0.99 -3.53 18.38
CA LEU A 54 -2.20 -4.17 17.86
C LEU A 54 -3.25 -4.39 18.95
N ALA A 55 -2.82 -4.62 20.20
CA ALA A 55 -3.74 -4.77 21.32
C ALA A 55 -4.61 -3.51 21.54
N ALA A 56 -4.09 -2.32 21.21
CA ALA A 56 -4.84 -1.07 21.33
C ALA A 56 -5.88 -0.88 20.23
N LEU A 57 -5.82 -1.64 19.13
CA LEU A 57 -6.83 -1.64 18.09
C LEU A 57 -8.09 -2.37 18.57
N GLY A 58 -7.95 -3.40 19.41
CA GLY A 58 -9.10 -4.20 19.86
C GLY A 58 -9.73 -5.01 18.73
N SER A 59 -8.95 -5.36 17.72
CA SER A 59 -9.36 -6.15 16.55
C SER A 59 -8.99 -7.62 16.71
N GLU A 60 -9.91 -8.51 16.37
CA GLU A 60 -9.64 -9.96 16.27
C GLU A 60 -8.99 -10.33 14.92
N THR A 61 -9.26 -9.53 13.88
CA THR A 61 -8.82 -9.72 12.50
C THR A 61 -7.51 -9.00 12.17
N ALA A 62 -7.09 -8.03 12.99
CA ALA A 62 -5.79 -7.37 12.95
C ALA A 62 -4.97 -7.69 14.20
N ALA A 63 -4.79 -8.98 14.48
CA ALA A 63 -4.07 -9.51 15.65
C ALA A 63 -2.72 -10.15 15.26
N VAL A 64 -1.80 -10.28 16.24
CA VAL A 64 -0.45 -10.81 15.98
C VAL A 64 -0.50 -12.18 15.29
N GLY A 65 0.18 -12.29 14.15
CA GLY A 65 0.27 -13.50 13.35
C GLY A 65 -0.88 -13.71 12.36
N VAL A 66 -1.96 -12.91 12.44
CA VAL A 66 -3.05 -12.93 11.47
C VAL A 66 -2.59 -12.32 10.16
N GLU A 67 -3.10 -12.88 9.06
CA GLU A 67 -2.83 -12.39 7.70
C GLU A 67 -3.38 -10.97 7.50
N VAL A 68 -2.67 -10.16 6.72
CA VAL A 68 -3.07 -8.78 6.44
C VAL A 68 -3.97 -8.75 5.20
N GLU A 69 -5.17 -8.20 5.36
CA GLU A 69 -6.10 -8.03 4.25
C GLU A 69 -5.94 -6.66 3.56
N ALA A 70 -6.26 -6.59 2.27
CA ALA A 70 -6.15 -5.37 1.47
C ALA A 70 -7.02 -4.23 2.05
N ASP A 71 -8.26 -4.55 2.43
CA ASP A 71 -9.23 -3.62 3.01
C ASP A 71 -8.74 -3.02 4.33
N GLN A 72 -8.01 -3.81 5.13
CA GLN A 72 -7.41 -3.35 6.37
C GLN A 72 -6.25 -2.37 6.11
N MET A 73 -5.44 -2.63 5.08
CA MET A 73 -4.37 -1.71 4.68
C MET A 73 -4.93 -0.40 4.14
N GLU A 74 -6.01 -0.43 3.35
CA GLU A 74 -6.69 0.77 2.89
C GLU A 74 -7.22 1.61 4.07
N ALA A 75 -7.96 0.97 4.96
CA ALA A 75 -8.54 1.66 6.11
C ALA A 75 -7.45 2.30 6.98
N LEU A 76 -6.39 1.55 7.30
CA LEU A 76 -5.35 2.02 8.21
C LEU A 76 -4.39 3.02 7.56
N TYR A 77 -3.73 2.64 6.45
CA TYR A 77 -2.68 3.44 5.84
C TYR A 77 -3.20 4.43 4.80
N GLY A 78 -4.24 4.06 4.06
CA GLY A 78 -4.85 4.98 3.10
C GLY A 78 -5.59 6.11 3.81
N LEU A 79 -6.38 5.76 4.82
CA LEU A 79 -7.45 6.63 5.31
C LEU A 79 -7.33 7.04 6.78
N GLY A 80 -6.52 6.33 7.57
CA GLY A 80 -6.30 6.64 8.98
C GLY A 80 -7.45 6.20 9.89
N TYR A 81 -8.18 5.17 9.49
CA TYR A 81 -9.24 4.54 10.26
C TYR A 81 -8.79 3.18 10.82
N HIS A 82 -9.63 2.61 11.68
CA HIS A 82 -9.45 1.27 12.23
C HIS A 82 -9.38 0.22 11.10
N PRO A 83 -8.50 -0.79 11.16
CA PRO A 83 -8.38 -1.79 10.08
C PRO A 83 -9.71 -2.48 9.74
N ASP A 84 -10.58 -2.69 10.72
CA ASP A 84 -11.89 -3.32 10.51
C ASP A 84 -12.99 -2.34 10.08
N THR A 85 -12.64 -1.14 9.57
CA THR A 85 -13.62 -0.09 9.22
C THR A 85 -14.71 -0.61 8.30
N HIS A 86 -14.36 -1.38 7.26
CA HIS A 86 -15.34 -1.94 6.32
C HIS A 86 -16.38 -2.81 7.04
N ARG A 87 -15.93 -3.69 7.94
CA ARG A 87 -16.80 -4.52 8.77
C ARG A 87 -17.65 -3.69 9.73
N MET A 88 -17.05 -2.72 10.42
CA MET A 88 -17.76 -1.84 11.35
C MET A 88 -18.89 -1.08 10.63
N LEU A 89 -18.64 -0.57 9.42
CA LEU A 89 -19.66 0.10 8.62
C LEU A 89 -20.80 -0.85 8.23
N TRP A 90 -20.49 -2.10 7.87
CA TRP A 90 -21.49 -3.14 7.60
C TRP A 90 -22.36 -3.45 8.84
N GLU A 91 -21.76 -3.42 10.03
CA GLU A 91 -22.44 -3.58 11.31
C GLU A 91 -23.22 -2.32 11.76
N GLY A 92 -23.27 -1.28 10.91
CA GLY A 92 -24.06 -0.06 11.13
C GLY A 92 -23.35 1.03 11.92
N LYS A 93 -22.04 0.90 12.16
CA LYS A 93 -21.25 1.98 12.77
C LYS A 93 -21.12 3.16 11.82
N ARG A 94 -21.04 4.36 12.40
CA ARG A 94 -20.75 5.57 11.63
C ARG A 94 -19.24 5.71 11.42
N LEU A 95 -18.85 6.29 10.29
CA LEU A 95 -17.43 6.46 9.93
C LEU A 95 -16.60 7.24 10.98
N ASP A 96 -17.25 8.10 11.77
CA ASP A 96 -16.58 8.80 12.87
C ASP A 96 -16.24 7.91 14.07
N GLU A 97 -16.98 6.81 14.27
CA GLU A 97 -16.67 5.79 15.28
C GLU A 97 -15.47 4.92 14.89
N CYS A 98 -15.12 4.87 13.59
CA CYS A 98 -13.99 4.08 13.09
C CYS A 98 -12.64 4.81 13.17
N LYS A 99 -12.58 6.05 13.69
CA LYS A 99 -11.37 6.87 13.68
C LYS A 99 -10.36 6.40 14.74
N LEU A 100 -9.09 6.30 14.33
CA LEU A 100 -7.97 6.12 15.27
C LEU A 100 -7.39 7.45 15.78
N GLY A 101 -7.81 8.57 15.18
CA GLY A 101 -7.34 9.90 15.54
C GLY A 101 -7.79 10.96 14.53
N GLY A 102 -6.98 12.01 14.39
CA GLY A 102 -7.19 13.02 13.36
C GLY A 102 -7.04 12.44 11.94
N LYS A 103 -7.82 12.95 10.98
CA LYS A 103 -7.68 12.57 9.58
C LYS A 103 -6.29 12.95 9.06
N PHE A 104 -5.74 12.16 8.12
CA PHE A 104 -4.52 12.55 7.45
C PHE A 104 -4.70 13.92 6.76
N PRO A 105 -3.75 14.86 6.96
CA PRO A 105 -3.85 16.16 6.34
C PRO A 105 -3.68 16.03 4.82
N LEU A 106 -4.63 16.60 4.08
CA LEU A 106 -4.52 16.76 2.63
C LEU A 106 -3.90 18.13 2.37
N TYR A 107 -2.71 18.14 1.77
CA TYR A 107 -2.04 19.34 1.32
C TYR A 107 -2.34 19.54 -0.16
N THR A 108 -2.73 20.76 -0.52
CA THR A 108 -2.99 21.13 -1.91
C THR A 108 -2.09 22.27 -2.37
N ASN A 109 -1.47 23.01 -1.44
CA ASN A 109 -0.70 24.23 -1.72
C ASN A 109 -1.40 25.17 -2.71
N ASP A 110 -2.73 25.27 -2.60
CA ASP A 110 -3.60 26.04 -3.48
C ASP A 110 -3.54 25.68 -4.97
N ILE A 111 -3.00 24.50 -5.32
CA ILE A 111 -3.04 23.98 -6.68
C ILE A 111 -4.52 23.69 -7.05
N PRO A 112 -5.08 24.34 -8.09
CA PRO A 112 -6.51 24.28 -8.40
C PRO A 112 -7.04 22.85 -8.58
N VAL A 113 -6.38 22.06 -9.42
CA VAL A 113 -6.79 20.66 -9.66
C VAL A 113 -6.83 19.81 -8.38
N LEU A 114 -5.91 20.03 -7.44
CA LEU A 114 -5.87 19.27 -6.18
C LEU A 114 -6.98 19.70 -5.22
N ASN A 115 -7.32 21.00 -5.21
CA ASN A 115 -8.45 21.52 -4.44
C ASN A 115 -9.79 20.96 -4.94
N GLU A 116 -9.96 20.91 -6.26
CA GLU A 116 -11.17 20.36 -6.88
C GLU A 116 -11.29 18.85 -6.70
N LEU A 117 -10.18 18.10 -6.82
CA LEU A 117 -10.17 16.67 -6.52
C LEU A 117 -10.58 16.39 -5.07
N ARG A 118 -10.07 17.18 -4.13
CA ARG A 118 -10.46 17.08 -2.73
C ARG A 118 -11.96 17.39 -2.53
N ALA A 119 -12.52 18.34 -3.28
CA ALA A 119 -13.94 18.64 -3.22
C ALA A 119 -14.79 17.50 -3.80
N ALA A 120 -14.38 16.93 -4.93
CA ALA A 120 -15.04 15.80 -5.59
C ALA A 120 -15.08 14.56 -4.69
N GLU A 121 -13.94 14.17 -4.09
CA GLU A 121 -13.89 13.04 -3.15
C GLU A 121 -14.79 13.27 -1.93
N ARG A 122 -14.84 14.51 -1.42
CA ARG A 122 -15.72 14.85 -0.29
C ARG A 122 -17.20 14.77 -0.66
N ALA A 123 -17.57 15.21 -1.86
CA ALA A 123 -18.94 15.10 -2.35
C ALA A 123 -19.33 13.63 -2.50
N PHE A 124 -18.45 12.80 -3.08
CA PHE A 124 -18.67 11.37 -3.23
C PHE A 124 -18.95 10.68 -1.88
N VAL A 125 -18.12 10.95 -0.86
CA VAL A 125 -18.29 10.35 0.47
C VAL A 125 -19.58 10.84 1.13
N ALA A 126 -19.96 12.11 0.93
CA ALA A 126 -21.19 12.66 1.49
C ALA A 126 -22.45 12.06 0.85
N GLU A 127 -22.41 11.78 -0.46
CA GLU A 127 -23.53 11.22 -1.22
C GLU A 127 -23.66 9.70 -1.04
N SER A 128 -22.55 8.98 -1.18
CA SER A 128 -22.55 7.52 -1.17
C SER A 128 -22.51 6.91 0.23
N GLY A 129 -22.09 7.69 1.24
CA GLY A 129 -21.84 7.20 2.60
C GLY A 129 -20.66 6.22 2.71
N ARG A 130 -19.94 5.97 1.61
CA ARG A 130 -18.76 5.08 1.56
C ARG A 130 -17.56 5.79 0.94
N LEU A 131 -16.43 5.11 0.95
CA LEU A 131 -15.20 5.60 0.34
C LEU A 131 -15.19 5.26 -1.16
N PRO A 132 -14.58 6.12 -2.01
CA PRO A 132 -14.43 5.80 -3.42
C PRO A 132 -13.41 4.68 -3.64
N THR A 133 -13.69 3.80 -4.58
CA THR A 133 -12.77 2.77 -5.07
C THR A 133 -11.63 3.39 -5.88
N GLU A 134 -10.61 2.59 -6.22
CA GLU A 134 -9.50 3.04 -7.06
C GLU A 134 -9.96 3.50 -8.45
N ASP A 135 -10.86 2.76 -9.08
CA ASP A 135 -11.43 3.13 -10.37
C ASP A 135 -12.23 4.44 -10.28
N GLU A 136 -12.97 4.63 -9.19
CA GLU A 136 -13.71 5.88 -8.93
C GLU A 136 -12.75 7.05 -8.68
N ARG A 137 -11.65 6.85 -7.95
CA ARG A 137 -10.59 7.86 -7.77
C ARG A 137 -9.92 8.22 -9.10
N THR A 138 -9.67 7.23 -9.95
CA THR A 138 -9.11 7.43 -11.29
C THR A 138 -10.08 8.19 -12.18
N GLY A 139 -11.37 7.84 -12.16
CA GLY A 139 -12.43 8.57 -12.85
C GLY A 139 -12.55 10.03 -12.37
N MET A 140 -12.44 10.28 -11.07
CA MET A 140 -12.39 11.64 -10.53
C MET A 140 -11.12 12.40 -10.98
N ALA A 141 -9.96 11.74 -10.98
CA ALA A 141 -8.71 12.31 -11.48
C ALA A 141 -8.81 12.73 -12.95
N ILE A 142 -9.42 11.91 -13.79
CA ILE A 142 -9.63 12.21 -15.22
C ILE A 142 -10.64 13.34 -15.39
N SER A 143 -11.83 13.22 -14.78
CA SER A 143 -12.92 14.19 -14.97
C SER A 143 -12.55 15.59 -14.48
N VAL A 144 -11.94 15.70 -13.30
CA VAL A 144 -11.45 16.98 -12.78
C VAL A 144 -10.19 17.41 -13.54
N GLY A 145 -9.23 16.50 -13.70
CA GLY A 145 -7.92 16.82 -14.27
C GLY A 145 -7.97 17.29 -15.72
N ARG A 146 -8.92 16.82 -16.52
CA ARG A 146 -9.01 17.14 -17.96
C ARG A 146 -9.09 18.65 -18.21
N GLN A 147 -9.97 19.35 -17.51
CA GLN A 147 -10.10 20.80 -17.69
C GLN A 147 -8.77 21.52 -17.39
N HIS A 148 -8.17 21.24 -16.23
CA HIS A 148 -6.90 21.84 -15.82
C HIS A 148 -5.73 21.46 -16.73
N TYR A 149 -5.73 20.24 -17.27
CA TYR A 149 -4.72 19.77 -18.21
C TYR A 149 -4.77 20.56 -19.53
N VAL A 150 -5.98 20.75 -20.08
CA VAL A 150 -6.17 21.53 -21.31
C VAL A 150 -5.75 22.98 -21.10
N GLU A 151 -6.12 23.58 -19.97
CA GLU A 151 -5.73 24.95 -19.62
C GLU A 151 -4.20 25.08 -19.47
N ALA A 152 -3.52 24.08 -18.92
CA ALA A 152 -2.08 24.12 -18.70
C ALA A 152 -1.24 23.81 -19.95
N THR A 153 -1.72 22.93 -20.82
CA THR A 153 -0.94 22.38 -21.96
C THR A 153 -1.44 22.81 -23.33
N GLY A 154 -2.69 23.22 -23.43
CA GLY A 154 -3.38 23.48 -24.70
C GLY A 154 -3.80 22.21 -25.47
N TRP A 155 -3.53 21.01 -24.95
CA TRP A 155 -3.84 19.75 -25.64
C TRP A 155 -5.22 19.21 -25.22
N VAL A 156 -6.20 19.38 -26.10
CA VAL A 156 -7.63 19.08 -25.84
C VAL A 156 -7.92 17.58 -25.81
N ASP A 157 -7.35 16.83 -26.76
CA ASP A 157 -7.64 15.41 -26.97
C ASP A 157 -6.58 14.50 -26.33
N ALA A 158 -6.13 14.85 -25.13
CA ALA A 158 -5.16 14.06 -24.40
C ALA A 158 -5.77 12.71 -23.95
N PRO A 159 -5.01 11.60 -24.06
CA PRO A 159 -5.35 10.33 -23.44
C PRO A 159 -5.57 10.46 -21.92
N ASP A 160 -6.49 9.67 -21.36
CA ASP A 160 -6.77 9.67 -19.92
C ASP A 160 -5.52 9.40 -19.08
N LYS A 161 -4.63 8.54 -19.56
CA LYS A 161 -3.34 8.24 -18.92
C LYS A 161 -2.50 9.50 -18.71
N ASP A 162 -2.41 10.37 -19.73
CA ASP A 162 -1.58 11.57 -19.66
C ASP A 162 -2.16 12.58 -18.67
N ILE A 163 -3.48 12.64 -18.55
CA ILE A 163 -4.19 13.46 -17.55
C ILE A 163 -3.88 12.95 -16.15
N VAL A 164 -3.99 11.63 -15.92
CA VAL A 164 -3.68 11.00 -14.63
C VAL A 164 -2.21 11.21 -14.25
N ASP A 165 -1.28 11.00 -15.19
CA ASP A 165 0.15 11.19 -14.96
C ASP A 165 0.45 12.66 -14.61
N TRP A 166 -0.20 13.61 -15.28
CA TRP A 166 -0.07 15.05 -14.97
C TRP A 166 -0.66 15.41 -13.60
N VAL A 167 -1.84 14.89 -13.23
CA VAL A 167 -2.41 15.08 -11.88
C VAL A 167 -1.45 14.54 -10.81
N ASN A 168 -0.84 13.38 -11.06
CA ASN A 168 0.17 12.80 -10.16
C ASN A 168 1.43 13.68 -10.06
N GLN A 169 1.86 14.31 -11.15
CA GLN A 169 2.93 15.31 -11.10
C GLN A 169 2.55 16.53 -10.23
N GLN A 170 1.31 17.01 -10.30
CA GLN A 170 0.84 18.09 -9.41
C GLN A 170 0.86 17.64 -7.94
N ARG A 171 0.41 16.41 -7.64
CA ARG A 171 0.48 15.83 -6.28
C ARG A 171 1.91 15.73 -5.74
N ASN A 172 2.89 15.46 -6.61
CA ASN A 172 4.30 15.38 -6.21
C ASN A 172 4.93 16.74 -5.87
N GLN A 173 4.28 17.85 -6.20
CA GLN A 173 4.73 19.20 -5.83
C GLN A 173 4.30 19.61 -4.41
N VAL A 174 3.40 18.86 -3.79
CA VAL A 174 2.89 19.16 -2.45
C VAL A 174 3.32 18.11 -1.45
N LYS A 175 3.44 18.51 -0.18
CA LYS A 175 3.77 17.59 0.90
C LYS A 175 2.71 16.51 0.99
N GLN A 176 3.11 15.26 1.19
CA GLN A 176 2.18 14.15 1.40
C GLN A 176 2.16 13.75 2.88
N ALA A 177 0.96 13.49 3.42
CA ALA A 177 0.84 12.95 4.78
C ALA A 177 1.52 11.58 4.84
N VAL A 178 2.27 11.33 5.91
CA VAL A 178 2.91 10.04 6.16
C VAL A 178 1.98 9.22 7.05
N ALA A 179 1.54 8.07 6.55
CA ALA A 179 0.70 7.12 7.26
C ALA A 179 1.52 6.08 8.03
N GLY A 180 2.77 5.85 7.62
CA GLY A 180 3.67 4.93 8.29
C GLY A 180 5.04 4.87 7.63
N PHE A 181 5.83 3.88 8.03
CA PHE A 181 7.14 3.60 7.47
C PHE A 181 7.22 2.14 7.03
N ASP A 182 7.72 1.92 5.83
CA ASP A 182 8.12 0.59 5.34
C ASP A 182 9.59 0.39 5.71
N LEU A 183 9.85 -0.69 6.44
CA LEU A 183 11.19 -1.17 6.78
C LEU A 183 11.45 -2.44 6.00
N THR A 184 12.27 -2.33 4.95
CA THR A 184 12.68 -3.48 4.15
C THR A 184 14.01 -4.01 4.66
N PHE A 185 14.02 -5.30 5.01
CA PHE A 185 15.21 -6.01 5.47
C PHE A 185 15.72 -6.92 4.35
N SER A 186 16.94 -6.63 3.90
CA SER A 186 17.62 -7.41 2.85
C SER A 186 18.76 -8.20 3.48
N PRO A 187 18.80 -9.54 3.32
CA PRO A 187 19.93 -10.34 3.81
C PRO A 187 21.22 -9.99 3.06
N ALA A 188 22.36 -10.41 3.59
CA ALA A 188 23.62 -10.31 2.85
C ALA A 188 23.53 -11.11 1.55
N LYS A 189 24.13 -10.62 0.46
CA LYS A 189 24.07 -11.27 -0.85
C LYS A 189 24.55 -12.73 -0.81
N SER A 190 25.53 -13.04 0.03
CA SER A 190 26.00 -14.41 0.27
C SER A 190 24.91 -15.34 0.80
N ILE A 191 24.02 -14.86 1.67
CA ILE A 191 22.87 -15.61 2.18
C ILE A 191 21.86 -15.86 1.06
N SER A 192 21.64 -14.87 0.20
CA SER A 192 20.78 -15.02 -0.99
C SER A 192 21.30 -16.09 -1.94
N VAL A 193 22.63 -16.10 -2.19
CA VAL A 193 23.28 -17.11 -3.02
C VAL A 193 23.19 -18.49 -2.37
N LEU A 194 23.46 -18.58 -1.06
CA LEU A 194 23.36 -19.85 -0.32
C LEU A 194 21.94 -20.42 -0.37
N TRP A 195 20.93 -19.58 -0.18
CA TRP A 195 19.53 -19.95 -0.26
C TRP A 195 19.14 -20.41 -1.68
N ALA A 196 19.60 -19.70 -2.72
CA ALA A 196 19.24 -20.01 -4.12
C ALA A 196 19.88 -21.32 -4.64
N LEU A 197 20.99 -21.75 -4.04
CA LEU A 197 21.70 -22.97 -4.41
C LEU A 197 21.40 -24.16 -3.46
N ALA A 198 20.64 -23.92 -2.39
CA ALA A 198 20.32 -24.94 -1.39
C ALA A 198 19.18 -25.86 -1.86
N ASP A 199 19.17 -27.09 -1.32
CA ASP A 199 17.99 -27.95 -1.40
C ASP A 199 16.79 -27.33 -0.67
N GLU A 200 15.56 -27.75 -1.01
CA GLU A 200 14.31 -27.21 -0.46
C GLU A 200 14.30 -27.14 1.08
N SER A 201 14.76 -28.20 1.76
CA SER A 201 14.77 -28.25 3.23
C SER A 201 15.71 -27.20 3.81
N THR A 202 16.90 -27.07 3.23
CA THR A 202 17.90 -26.08 3.65
C THR A 202 17.47 -24.65 3.31
N ALA A 203 16.92 -24.43 2.11
CA ALA A 203 16.40 -23.14 1.69
C ALA A 203 15.26 -22.66 2.61
N ASN A 204 14.35 -23.56 2.99
CA ASN A 204 13.28 -23.26 3.94
C ASN A 204 13.81 -22.86 5.33
N LYS A 205 14.86 -23.53 5.82
CA LYS A 205 15.52 -23.18 7.09
C LYS A 205 16.21 -21.82 7.02
N ILE A 206 16.89 -21.52 5.91
CA ILE A 206 17.54 -20.22 5.70
C ILE A 206 16.48 -19.12 5.65
N ALA A 207 15.36 -19.33 4.96
CA ALA A 207 14.25 -18.37 4.89
C ALA A 207 13.63 -18.11 6.27
N ALA A 208 13.34 -19.17 7.04
CA ALA A 208 12.83 -19.06 8.40
C ALA A 208 13.82 -18.34 9.35
N TRP A 209 15.12 -18.56 9.18
CA TRP A 209 16.15 -17.90 9.99
C TRP A 209 16.26 -16.41 9.68
N VAL A 210 16.24 -16.02 8.39
CA VAL A 210 16.20 -14.60 7.99
C VAL A 210 14.91 -13.93 8.48
N LEU A 211 13.79 -14.66 8.46
CA LEU A 211 12.53 -14.21 9.08
C LEU A 211 12.71 -13.92 10.57
N LEU A 212 13.32 -14.83 11.32
CA LEU A 212 13.55 -14.70 12.77
C LEU A 212 14.53 -13.56 13.12
N GLN A 213 15.62 -13.40 12.35
CA GLN A 213 16.62 -12.36 12.60
C GLN A 213 16.01 -10.96 12.54
N SER A 214 15.27 -10.62 11.47
CA SER A 214 14.64 -9.30 11.44
C SER A 214 13.49 -9.16 12.45
N TRP A 215 12.93 -10.26 12.97
CA TRP A 215 11.96 -10.21 14.05
C TRP A 215 12.61 -9.83 15.38
N VAL A 216 13.80 -10.37 15.67
CA VAL A 216 14.60 -10.00 16.86
C VAL A 216 15.05 -8.55 16.79
N GLU A 217 15.45 -8.07 15.62
CA GLU A 217 15.85 -6.67 15.39
C GLU A 217 14.70 -5.66 15.58
N ASN A 218 13.44 -6.09 15.51
CA ASN A 218 12.27 -5.20 15.45
C ASN A 218 11.29 -5.33 16.63
N ARG A 219 11.69 -5.95 17.75
CA ARG A 219 10.81 -6.23 18.92
C ARG A 219 10.10 -5.01 19.52
N GLU A 220 10.55 -3.79 19.24
CA GLU A 220 10.04 -2.59 19.92
C GLU A 220 8.91 -1.85 19.20
N HIS A 221 8.61 -2.20 17.94
CA HIS A 221 7.74 -1.38 17.10
C HIS A 221 6.59 -2.13 16.41
N SER A 222 5.56 -1.38 16.00
CA SER A 222 4.37 -1.90 15.32
C SER A 222 4.48 -1.54 13.84
N PHE A 223 4.92 -2.47 12.99
CA PHE A 223 5.13 -2.21 11.57
C PHE A 223 4.76 -3.41 10.69
N LEU A 224 4.19 -3.14 9.51
CA LEU A 224 4.09 -4.12 8.43
C LEU A 224 5.49 -4.46 7.92
N ARG A 225 5.77 -5.75 7.69
CA ARG A 225 7.08 -6.22 7.25
C ARG A 225 7.05 -6.55 5.75
N ARG A 226 8.03 -6.03 5.02
CA ARG A 226 8.45 -6.52 3.71
C ARG A 226 9.75 -7.30 3.86
N LEU A 227 9.78 -8.55 3.39
CA LEU A 227 11.02 -9.21 3.01
C LEU A 227 11.19 -9.01 1.50
N ALA A 228 12.31 -8.42 1.10
CA ALA A 228 12.64 -8.30 -0.31
C ALA A 228 12.75 -9.69 -0.95
N SER A 229 11.83 -10.00 -1.87
CA SER A 229 11.94 -10.68 -3.20
C SER A 229 13.00 -11.78 -3.45
N ILE A 230 13.69 -12.28 -2.43
CA ILE A 230 14.91 -13.09 -2.59
C ILE A 230 14.74 -14.49 -2.00
N MET A 231 13.58 -14.83 -1.44
CA MET A 231 13.38 -16.14 -0.79
C MET A 231 12.08 -16.83 -1.26
N ALA A 232 11.96 -17.05 -2.57
CA ALA A 232 10.90 -17.85 -3.18
C ALA A 232 11.28 -19.36 -3.21
N GLN A 233 10.80 -20.14 -2.24
CA GLN A 233 11.15 -21.55 -1.98
C GLN A 233 11.52 -22.36 -3.25
N PRO A 234 12.73 -22.97 -3.34
CA PRO A 234 13.02 -23.93 -4.40
C PRO A 234 12.32 -25.26 -4.12
N ALA A 235 11.83 -25.91 -5.18
CA ALA A 235 11.38 -27.31 -5.17
C ALA A 235 12.56 -28.29 -5.11
#